data_AF-A0A416MGJ2-F1
#
_entry.id   AF-A0A416MGJ2-F1
#
_cell.length_a   1.000
_cell.length_b   1.000
_cell.length_c   1.000
_cell.angle_alpha   90.00
_cell.angle_beta   90.00
_cell.angle_gamma   90.00
#
_symmetry.space_group_name_H-M   'P 1'
#
loop_
_entity.id
_entity.type
_entity.pdbx_description
1 polymer ?
#
loop_
_entity_poly.entity_id
_entity_poly.type
_entity_poly.pdbx_seq_one_letter_code
_entity_poly.pdbx_strand_id
1 'polypeptide(L)'
;MTVQHLAVGGQTMAMPPVPGTFSNSFSNGIYKTIDEDVDYITLYYGINDSHHRPSSTGSDGEDQTGIIHLGTIDDTDNTTFYGAWNVVLEYLIAHHPYAHIGILVSNGCETDDYRLATIEVAKKWGIPYIDLNGDERTPMMHRSTNPAHCDRAKELRMEAFKVGGRNSHPNIKAHLYESWFIEDFLRTL
;
A
#
# COMPACT_ATOMS: atom_id res chain seq x y z
N MET A 1 6.34 -22.30 -8.61
CA MET A 1 5.65 -21.05 -8.28
C MET A 1 5.62 -20.21 -9.53
N THR A 2 4.43 -19.91 -10.03
CA THR A 2 4.23 -18.93 -11.10
C THR A 2 3.85 -17.63 -10.43
N VAL A 3 4.44 -16.51 -10.86
CA VAL A 3 4.16 -15.19 -10.26
C VAL A 3 3.50 -14.33 -11.33
N GLN A 4 2.29 -13.88 -11.05
CA GLN A 4 1.64 -12.81 -11.80
C GLN A 4 1.98 -11.47 -11.11
N HIS A 5 2.82 -10.66 -11.74
CA HIS A 5 3.26 -9.39 -11.16
C HIS A 5 2.47 -8.21 -11.77
N LEU A 6 1.57 -7.63 -11.00
CA LEU A 6 0.73 -6.49 -11.41
C LEU A 6 1.18 -5.14 -10.85
N ALA A 7 2.27 -5.08 -10.08
CA ALA A 7 2.73 -3.82 -9.49
C ALA A 7 3.31 -2.87 -10.55
N VAL A 8 2.94 -1.59 -10.47
CA VAL A 8 3.32 -0.52 -11.39
C VAL A 8 3.71 0.72 -10.60
N GLY A 9 4.78 1.41 -11.01
CA GLY A 9 5.20 2.68 -10.40
C GLY A 9 4.08 3.73 -10.45
N GLY A 10 3.98 4.55 -9.40
CA GLY A 10 2.94 5.58 -9.28
C GLY A 10 1.49 5.05 -9.15
N GLN A 11 1.25 3.73 -9.10
CA GLN A 11 -0.11 3.19 -9.05
C GLN A 11 -0.79 3.47 -7.70
N THR A 12 -2.04 3.91 -7.73
CA THR A 12 -2.88 4.13 -6.54
C THR A 12 -3.86 2.97 -6.32
N MET A 13 -4.36 2.81 -5.10
CA MET A 13 -5.52 1.95 -4.85
C MET A 13 -6.79 2.61 -5.40
N ALA A 14 -7.04 3.86 -5.04
CA ALA A 14 -8.25 4.60 -5.38
C ALA A 14 -8.13 5.39 -6.70
N MET A 15 -9.27 5.58 -7.36
CA MET A 15 -9.39 6.40 -8.55
C MET A 15 -9.81 7.82 -8.14
N PRO A 16 -9.14 8.90 -8.59
CA PRO A 16 -9.63 10.24 -8.31
C PRO A 16 -11.06 10.44 -8.84
N PRO A 17 -11.93 11.15 -8.09
CA PRO A 17 -13.35 11.27 -8.42
C PRO A 17 -13.60 12.11 -9.67
N VAL A 18 -12.63 12.93 -10.10
CA VAL A 18 -12.72 13.72 -11.34
C VAL A 18 -12.19 12.87 -12.50
N PRO A 19 -13.07 12.38 -13.41
CA PRO A 19 -12.64 11.49 -14.47
C PRO A 19 -11.59 12.12 -15.38
N GLY A 20 -10.61 11.32 -15.82
CA GLY A 20 -9.57 11.77 -16.74
C GLY A 20 -8.44 12.60 -16.10
N THR A 21 -8.48 12.82 -14.79
CA THR A 21 -7.37 13.47 -14.07
C THR A 21 -6.23 12.51 -13.76
N PHE A 22 -6.53 11.23 -13.59
CA PHE A 22 -5.58 10.16 -13.35
C PHE A 22 -6.24 8.82 -13.73
N SER A 23 -5.45 7.85 -14.17
CA SER A 23 -5.98 6.54 -14.62
C SER A 23 -5.19 5.33 -14.13
N ASN A 24 -4.02 5.53 -13.51
CA ASN A 24 -3.16 4.47 -13.02
C ASN A 24 -3.60 3.98 -11.63
N SER A 25 -4.84 3.50 -11.53
CA SER A 25 -5.45 3.06 -10.28
C SER A 25 -5.79 1.57 -10.35
N PHE A 26 -5.39 0.80 -9.34
CA PHE A 26 -5.62 -0.63 -9.28
C PHE A 26 -7.11 -0.99 -9.25
N SER A 27 -7.90 -0.24 -8.47
CA SER A 27 -9.37 -0.38 -8.41
C SER A 27 -10.09 0.00 -9.71
N ASN A 28 -9.39 0.48 -10.74
CA ASN A 28 -9.94 0.73 -12.07
C ASN A 28 -9.89 -0.54 -12.95
N GLY A 29 -10.29 -1.68 -12.38
CA GLY A 29 -10.47 -2.95 -13.09
C GLY A 29 -9.24 -3.88 -13.13
N ILE A 30 -8.04 -3.45 -12.72
CA ILE A 30 -6.83 -4.29 -12.73
C ILE A 30 -6.98 -5.47 -11.77
N TYR A 31 -7.60 -5.28 -10.61
CA TYR A 31 -7.88 -6.36 -9.64
C TYR A 31 -8.72 -7.51 -10.23
N LYS A 32 -9.47 -7.27 -11.33
CA LYS A 32 -10.28 -8.29 -12.01
C LYS A 32 -9.48 -9.12 -13.01
N THR A 33 -8.22 -8.77 -13.26
CA THR A 33 -7.33 -9.52 -14.16
C THR A 33 -6.43 -10.48 -13.42
N ILE A 34 -6.61 -10.62 -12.09
CA ILE A 34 -5.92 -11.64 -11.32
C ILE A 34 -6.39 -13.01 -11.80
N ASP A 35 -5.44 -13.93 -11.99
CA ASP A 35 -5.74 -15.27 -12.49
C ASP A 35 -6.69 -16.02 -11.53
N GLU A 36 -7.69 -16.73 -12.07
CA GLU A 36 -8.75 -17.36 -11.27
C GLU A 36 -8.23 -18.43 -10.31
N ASP A 37 -7.13 -19.10 -10.67
CA ASP A 37 -6.51 -20.21 -9.93
C ASP A 37 -5.37 -19.80 -8.99
N VAL A 38 -5.27 -18.51 -8.65
CA VAL A 38 -4.22 -18.01 -7.76
C VAL A 38 -4.34 -18.56 -6.33
N ASP A 39 -3.22 -19.02 -5.77
CA ASP A 39 -3.15 -19.51 -4.38
C ASP A 39 -2.91 -18.38 -3.36
N TYR A 40 -2.17 -17.34 -3.74
CA TYR A 40 -1.76 -16.24 -2.86
C TYR A 40 -1.91 -14.88 -3.55
N ILE A 41 -2.50 -13.91 -2.87
CA ILE A 41 -2.62 -12.52 -3.32
C ILE A 41 -1.98 -11.62 -2.27
N THR A 42 -1.00 -10.81 -2.66
CA THR A 42 -0.35 -9.84 -1.77
C THR A 42 -0.58 -8.43 -2.30
N LEU A 43 -1.19 -7.57 -1.49
CA LEU A 43 -1.53 -6.19 -1.86
C LEU A 43 -0.65 -5.20 -1.10
N TYR A 44 -0.05 -4.23 -1.80
CA TYR A 44 0.81 -3.21 -1.22
C TYR A 44 0.52 -1.85 -1.87
N TYR A 45 -0.30 -1.04 -1.21
CA TYR A 45 -0.77 0.26 -1.70
C TYR A 45 -0.83 1.30 -0.56
N GLY A 46 -1.01 2.57 -0.92
CA GLY A 46 -1.21 3.68 0.02
C GLY A 46 -0.22 4.83 -0.11
N ILE A 47 1.03 4.57 -0.53
CA ILE A 47 2.04 5.62 -0.70
C ILE A 47 1.56 6.65 -1.74
N ASN A 48 1.25 6.20 -2.95
CA ASN A 48 0.80 7.09 -4.01
C ASN A 48 -0.54 7.72 -3.67
N ASP A 49 -1.51 6.95 -3.13
CA ASP A 49 -2.79 7.52 -2.67
C ASP A 49 -2.59 8.70 -1.71
N SER A 50 -1.61 8.61 -0.80
CA SER A 50 -1.27 9.69 0.12
C SER A 50 -0.64 10.92 -0.57
N HIS A 51 0.06 10.73 -1.68
CA HIS A 51 0.58 11.80 -2.55
C HIS A 51 -0.51 12.50 -3.38
N HIS A 52 -1.68 11.88 -3.51
CA HIS A 52 -2.86 12.49 -4.12
C HIS A 52 -3.82 13.08 -3.08
N ARG A 53 -3.51 13.05 -1.78
CA ARG A 53 -4.43 13.57 -0.75
C ARG A 53 -4.67 15.08 -0.92
N PRO A 54 -5.78 15.63 -0.40
CA PRO A 54 -6.00 17.07 -0.39
C PRO A 54 -4.81 17.79 0.24
N SER A 55 -4.25 18.80 -0.44
CA SER A 55 -3.07 19.57 -0.04
C SER A 55 -1.73 18.82 -0.01
N SER A 56 -1.64 17.61 -0.57
CA SER A 56 -0.33 17.01 -0.85
C SER A 56 0.47 17.92 -1.79
N THR A 57 1.79 17.91 -1.61
CA THR A 57 2.76 18.47 -2.56
C THR A 57 3.60 17.38 -3.23
N GLY A 58 3.30 16.12 -2.86
CA GLY A 58 3.97 14.84 -3.05
C GLY A 58 5.50 14.84 -3.07
N SER A 59 6.07 13.71 -2.64
CA SER A 59 7.40 13.76 -2.03
C SER A 59 8.50 12.99 -2.78
N ASP A 60 8.15 12.20 -3.80
CA ASP A 60 9.09 11.27 -4.44
C ASP A 60 9.15 11.34 -5.98
N GLY A 61 8.48 12.32 -6.59
CA GLY A 61 8.60 12.62 -8.02
C GLY A 61 7.60 11.87 -8.93
N GLU A 62 6.68 11.12 -8.34
CA GLU A 62 5.56 10.49 -9.05
C GLU A 62 4.47 11.50 -9.42
N ASP A 63 3.60 11.10 -10.37
CA ASP A 63 2.41 11.86 -10.75
C ASP A 63 1.51 12.09 -9.54
N GLN A 64 0.98 13.30 -9.41
CA GLN A 64 0.12 13.76 -8.30
C GLN A 64 -1.15 14.43 -8.85
N THR A 65 -1.47 14.22 -10.12
CA THR A 65 -2.67 14.76 -10.74
C THR A 65 -3.92 14.08 -10.20
N GLY A 66 -4.97 14.87 -9.96
CA GLY A 66 -6.19 14.37 -9.33
C GLY A 66 -6.06 14.23 -7.81
N ILE A 67 -7.19 14.38 -7.12
CA ILE A 67 -7.26 14.36 -5.65
C ILE A 67 -7.92 13.05 -5.21
N ILE A 68 -7.28 12.31 -4.31
CA ILE A 68 -7.84 11.14 -3.65
C ILE A 68 -8.20 11.54 -2.22
N HIS A 69 -9.48 11.48 -1.89
CA HIS A 69 -9.92 11.67 -0.51
C HIS A 69 -9.75 10.36 0.26
N LEU A 70 -9.43 10.46 1.56
CA LEU A 70 -9.34 9.28 2.43
C LEU A 70 -10.67 8.51 2.46
N GLY A 71 -11.78 9.23 2.56
CA GLY A 71 -13.13 8.66 2.64
C GLY A 71 -13.48 8.16 4.05
N THR A 72 -14.43 7.24 4.12
CA THR A 72 -14.85 6.55 5.35
C THR A 72 -14.82 5.05 5.17
N ILE A 73 -14.67 4.31 6.28
CA ILE A 73 -14.62 2.85 6.29
C ILE A 73 -15.85 2.20 5.62
N ASP A 74 -16.97 2.91 5.49
CA ASP A 74 -18.22 2.43 4.89
C ASP A 74 -18.45 2.87 3.44
N ASP A 75 -17.51 3.57 2.82
CA ASP A 75 -17.60 3.96 1.40
C ASP A 75 -17.66 2.71 0.51
N THR A 76 -18.49 2.74 -0.54
CA THR A 76 -18.81 1.57 -1.38
C THR A 76 -18.42 1.74 -2.85
N ASP A 77 -17.82 2.88 -3.20
CA ASP A 77 -17.25 3.12 -4.54
C ASP A 77 -15.72 3.28 -4.46
N ASN A 78 -15.06 3.28 -5.61
CA ASN A 78 -13.60 3.31 -5.66
C ASN A 78 -12.98 4.71 -5.70
N THR A 79 -13.76 5.76 -5.39
CA THR A 79 -13.31 7.16 -5.52
C THR A 79 -12.64 7.73 -4.28
N THR A 80 -12.73 7.01 -3.15
CA THR A 80 -12.00 7.29 -1.92
C THR A 80 -11.06 6.14 -1.59
N PHE A 81 -10.04 6.40 -0.76
CA PHE A 81 -9.07 5.38 -0.37
C PHE A 81 -9.73 4.20 0.35
N TYR A 82 -10.60 4.47 1.34
CA TYR A 82 -11.37 3.42 2.01
C TYR A 82 -12.30 2.67 1.05
N GLY A 83 -13.03 3.40 0.20
CA GLY A 83 -13.99 2.79 -0.70
C GLY A 83 -13.33 1.89 -1.74
N ALA A 84 -12.19 2.31 -2.30
CA ALA A 84 -11.43 1.50 -3.26
C ALA A 84 -10.93 0.19 -2.65
N TRP A 85 -10.44 0.24 -1.42
CA TRP A 85 -10.11 -0.96 -0.65
C TRP A 85 -11.31 -1.87 -0.45
N ASN A 86 -12.48 -1.33 -0.07
CA ASN A 86 -13.70 -2.10 0.10
C ASN A 86 -14.12 -2.79 -1.21
N VAL A 87 -14.14 -2.06 -2.33
CA VAL A 87 -14.48 -2.58 -3.66
C VAL A 87 -13.55 -3.73 -4.07
N VAL A 88 -12.24 -3.55 -3.88
CA VAL A 88 -11.25 -4.55 -4.26
C VAL A 88 -11.36 -5.78 -3.36
N LEU A 89 -11.39 -5.63 -2.04
CA LEU A 89 -11.43 -6.78 -1.12
C LEU A 89 -12.73 -7.56 -1.22
N GLU A 90 -13.88 -6.88 -1.39
CA GLU A 90 -15.16 -7.56 -1.63
C GLU A 90 -15.08 -8.46 -2.88
N TYR A 91 -14.53 -7.93 -3.97
CA TYR A 91 -14.38 -8.70 -5.20
C TYR A 91 -13.43 -9.90 -5.01
N LEU A 92 -12.25 -9.68 -4.40
CA LEU A 92 -11.26 -10.74 -4.25
C LEU A 92 -11.78 -11.90 -3.38
N ILE A 93 -12.48 -11.59 -2.29
CA ILE A 93 -13.08 -12.62 -1.43
C ILE A 93 -14.18 -13.38 -2.19
N ALA A 94 -14.97 -12.69 -3.02
CA ALA A 94 -16.05 -13.33 -3.78
C ALA A 94 -15.54 -14.21 -4.94
N HIS A 95 -14.44 -13.83 -5.59
CA HIS A 95 -13.96 -14.47 -6.83
C HIS A 95 -12.74 -15.37 -6.62
N HIS A 96 -11.98 -15.17 -5.55
CA HIS A 96 -10.83 -16.00 -5.16
C HIS A 96 -11.00 -16.51 -3.71
N PRO A 97 -12.09 -17.23 -3.37
CA PRO A 97 -12.48 -17.53 -1.99
C PRO A 97 -11.51 -18.44 -1.23
N TYR A 98 -10.58 -19.09 -1.93
CA TYR A 98 -9.56 -19.97 -1.34
C TYR A 98 -8.14 -19.39 -1.44
N ALA A 99 -7.97 -18.22 -2.08
CA ALA A 99 -6.68 -17.58 -2.15
C ALA A 99 -6.31 -17.03 -0.77
N HIS A 100 -5.06 -17.22 -0.38
CA HIS A 100 -4.46 -16.62 0.79
C HIS A 100 -4.18 -15.13 0.50
N ILE A 101 -5.05 -14.25 0.97
CA ILE A 101 -4.94 -12.79 0.76
C ILE A 101 -4.19 -12.16 1.95
N GLY A 102 -3.14 -11.39 1.67
CA GLY A 102 -2.40 -10.62 2.67
C GLY A 102 -2.15 -9.18 2.25
N ILE A 103 -2.15 -8.26 3.22
CA ILE A 103 -1.91 -6.83 2.98
C ILE A 103 -0.57 -6.40 3.60
N LEU A 104 0.28 -5.79 2.78
CA LEU A 104 1.45 -5.06 3.24
C LEU A 104 1.04 -3.62 3.48
N VAL A 105 0.97 -3.22 4.74
CA VAL A 105 0.64 -1.84 5.09
C VAL A 105 1.88 -0.98 4.90
N SER A 106 1.73 0.06 4.09
CA SER A 106 2.84 0.89 3.63
C SER A 106 3.55 1.66 4.75
N ASN A 107 4.88 1.60 4.75
CA ASN A 107 5.71 2.71 5.21
C ASN A 107 5.74 3.82 4.16
N GLY A 108 6.04 5.06 4.55
CA GLY A 108 6.28 6.13 3.58
C GLY A 108 5.05 6.76 2.95
N CYS A 109 3.84 6.46 3.43
CA CYS A 109 2.71 7.36 3.22
C CYS A 109 3.07 8.75 3.74
N GLU A 110 2.67 9.81 3.04
CA GLU A 110 3.02 11.18 3.42
C GLU A 110 2.41 11.59 4.77
N THR A 111 1.30 10.95 5.15
CA THR A 111 0.63 11.09 6.45
C THR A 111 0.24 9.71 7.00
N ASP A 112 0.08 9.61 8.32
CA ASP A 112 -0.16 8.33 9.01
C ASP A 112 -1.60 7.79 8.84
N ASP A 113 -2.53 8.65 8.45
CA ASP A 113 -3.95 8.34 8.23
C ASP A 113 -4.17 7.30 7.12
N TYR A 114 -3.41 7.31 6.03
CA TYR A 114 -3.49 6.28 4.97
C TYR A 114 -3.00 4.91 5.44
N ARG A 115 -1.96 4.89 6.29
CA ARG A 115 -1.51 3.65 6.94
C ARG A 115 -2.59 3.09 7.86
N LEU A 116 -3.13 3.94 8.73
CA LEU A 116 -4.19 3.57 9.67
C LEU A 116 -5.44 3.09 8.94
N ALA A 117 -5.84 3.76 7.85
CA ALA A 117 -6.97 3.35 7.03
C ALA A 117 -6.79 1.96 6.43
N THR A 118 -5.59 1.64 5.93
CA THR A 118 -5.28 0.30 5.42
C THR A 118 -5.41 -0.76 6.52
N ILE A 119 -4.96 -0.46 7.74
CA ILE A 119 -5.11 -1.35 8.90
C ILE A 119 -6.59 -1.55 9.28
N GLU A 120 -7.37 -0.47 9.30
CA GLU A 120 -8.80 -0.52 9.61
C GLU A 120 -9.59 -1.35 8.59
N VAL A 121 -9.29 -1.17 7.30
CA VAL A 121 -9.83 -2.00 6.21
C VAL A 121 -9.46 -3.46 6.40
N ALA A 122 -8.18 -3.76 6.62
CA ALA A 122 -7.72 -5.14 6.80
C ALA A 122 -8.48 -5.83 7.95
N LYS A 123 -8.69 -5.12 9.06
CA LYS A 123 -9.51 -5.59 10.19
C LYS A 123 -10.98 -5.77 9.82
N LYS A 124 -11.60 -4.81 9.12
CA LYS A 124 -13.01 -4.90 8.68
C LYS A 124 -13.28 -6.15 7.85
N TRP A 125 -12.38 -6.45 6.91
CA TRP A 125 -12.54 -7.58 5.98
C TRP A 125 -11.93 -8.89 6.49
N GLY A 126 -11.32 -8.88 7.69
CA GLY A 126 -10.70 -10.08 8.27
C GLY A 126 -9.45 -10.55 7.52
N ILE A 127 -8.74 -9.65 6.84
CA ILE A 127 -7.55 -9.96 6.04
C ILE A 127 -6.28 -9.77 6.90
N PRO A 128 -5.40 -10.78 6.98
CA PRO A 128 -4.11 -10.62 7.64
C PRO A 128 -3.28 -9.49 7.03
N TYR A 129 -2.56 -8.76 7.88
CA TYR A 129 -1.68 -7.68 7.45
C TYR A 129 -0.40 -7.61 8.27
N ILE A 130 0.63 -7.02 7.67
CA ILE A 130 1.92 -6.69 8.29
C ILE A 130 2.21 -5.20 8.08
N ASP A 131 2.66 -4.50 9.14
CA ASP A 131 2.82 -3.04 9.11
C ASP A 131 4.27 -2.59 8.94
N LEU A 132 4.66 -2.27 7.71
CA LEU A 132 6.04 -1.90 7.39
C LEU A 132 6.47 -0.56 7.99
N ASN A 133 5.54 0.22 8.54
CA ASN A 133 5.84 1.41 9.33
C ASN A 133 6.39 1.09 10.73
N GLY A 134 6.58 -0.19 11.03
CA GLY A 134 7.21 -0.74 12.23
C GLY A 134 6.20 -0.96 13.34
N ASP A 135 5.91 -2.24 13.63
CA ASP A 135 5.10 -2.73 14.73
C ASP A 135 5.82 -3.83 15.53
N GLU A 136 5.10 -4.61 16.35
CA GLU A 136 5.71 -5.69 17.13
C GLU A 136 6.24 -6.86 16.28
N ARG A 137 5.81 -6.96 15.01
CA ARG A 137 6.17 -8.04 14.06
C ARG A 137 7.19 -7.59 13.03
N THR A 138 7.44 -6.28 12.91
CA THR A 138 8.29 -5.71 11.87
C THR A 138 9.21 -4.59 12.35
N PRO A 139 10.44 -4.54 11.83
CA PRO A 139 11.25 -3.36 11.98
C PRO A 139 10.64 -2.19 11.19
N MET A 140 10.85 -0.97 11.69
CA MET A 140 10.53 0.25 10.96
C MET A 140 11.35 0.34 9.67
N MET A 141 10.67 0.45 8.53
CA MET A 141 11.28 0.71 7.23
C MET A 141 11.62 2.20 7.01
N HIS A 142 12.31 2.49 5.91
CA HIS A 142 12.62 3.85 5.49
C HIS A 142 11.34 4.68 5.24
N ARG A 143 11.43 6.01 5.30
CA ARG A 143 10.27 6.91 5.21
C ARG A 143 9.18 6.66 6.27
N SER A 144 9.49 6.02 7.38
CA SER A 144 8.47 5.77 8.40
C SER A 144 7.89 7.05 8.98
N THR A 145 6.57 7.11 9.02
CA THR A 145 5.79 8.18 9.64
C THR A 145 5.33 7.86 11.06
N ASN A 146 5.64 6.67 11.57
CA ASN A 146 5.14 6.21 12.86
C ASN A 146 5.64 7.13 13.99
N PRO A 147 4.74 7.82 14.72
CA PRO A 147 5.13 8.80 15.73
C PRO A 147 5.78 8.17 16.97
N ALA A 148 5.64 6.86 17.18
CA ALA A 148 6.23 6.17 18.33
C ALA A 148 7.75 5.98 18.21
N HIS A 149 8.30 6.03 16.99
CA HIS A 149 9.72 5.78 16.75
C HIS A 149 10.56 7.05 16.84
N CYS A 150 11.77 6.93 17.39
CA CYS A 150 12.72 8.04 17.51
C CYS A 150 13.12 8.62 16.14
N ASP A 151 13.07 9.95 16.01
CA ASP A 151 13.39 10.65 14.76
C ASP A 151 14.81 10.35 14.26
N ARG A 152 15.78 10.22 15.17
CA ARG A 152 17.14 9.87 14.78
C ARG A 152 17.23 8.48 14.14
N ALA A 153 16.43 7.52 14.62
CA ALA A 153 16.37 6.19 14.02
C ALA A 153 15.75 6.25 12.61
N LYS A 154 14.71 7.08 12.42
CA LYS A 154 14.08 7.30 11.11
C LYS A 154 15.06 7.89 10.10
N GLU A 155 15.83 8.91 10.50
CA GLU A 155 16.85 9.54 9.66
C GLU A 155 17.93 8.53 9.24
N LEU A 156 18.49 7.78 10.19
CA LEU A 156 19.53 6.79 9.93
C LEU A 156 19.03 5.66 9.02
N ARG A 157 17.80 5.19 9.25
CA ARG A 157 17.17 4.18 8.41
C ARG A 157 16.96 4.72 7.00
N MET A 158 16.43 5.93 6.87
CA MET A 158 16.19 6.59 5.59
C MET A 158 17.48 6.74 4.77
N GLU A 159 18.57 7.20 5.39
CA GLU A 159 19.85 7.36 4.71
C GLU A 159 20.43 6.03 4.24
N ALA A 160 20.34 4.98 5.06
CA ALA A 160 20.86 3.67 4.70
C ALA A 160 20.08 2.97 3.59
N PHE A 161 18.76 3.22 3.51
CA PHE A 161 17.84 2.41 2.71
C PHE A 161 17.42 3.07 1.40
N LYS A 162 17.52 4.39 1.25
CA LYS A 162 17.18 5.05 -0.02
C LYS A 162 18.21 4.75 -1.11
N VAL A 163 17.83 4.90 -2.38
CA VAL A 163 18.75 4.86 -3.53
C VAL A 163 19.67 6.08 -3.53
N GLY A 164 19.14 7.27 -3.21
CA GLY A 164 19.95 8.48 -3.13
C GLY A 164 19.15 9.74 -2.79
N GLY A 165 19.79 10.91 -2.82
CA GLY A 165 19.17 12.17 -2.39
C GLY A 165 17.96 12.64 -3.22
N ARG A 166 17.83 12.19 -4.47
CA ARG A 166 16.69 12.50 -5.36
C ARG A 166 15.75 11.30 -5.57
N ASN A 167 16.06 10.17 -4.97
CA ASN A 167 15.27 8.95 -5.10
C ASN A 167 15.17 8.28 -3.74
N SER A 168 14.06 8.54 -3.08
CA SER A 168 13.72 8.05 -1.74
C SER A 168 13.25 6.59 -1.73
N HIS A 169 13.16 5.93 -2.90
CA HIS A 169 12.81 4.52 -3.02
C HIS A 169 13.86 3.61 -2.37
N PRO A 170 13.46 2.39 -1.95
CA PRO A 170 14.37 1.41 -1.37
C PRO A 170 15.48 1.02 -2.35
N ASN A 171 16.70 0.90 -1.83
CA ASN A 171 17.82 0.31 -2.55
C ASN A 171 17.78 -1.23 -2.44
N ILE A 172 18.69 -1.91 -3.16
CA ILE A 172 18.73 -3.38 -3.23
C ILE A 172 18.89 -4.02 -1.83
N LYS A 173 19.66 -3.39 -0.92
CA LYS A 173 19.83 -3.91 0.45
C LYS A 173 18.58 -3.71 1.29
N ALA A 174 17.84 -2.62 1.07
CA ALA A 174 16.56 -2.39 1.71
C ALA A 174 15.52 -3.41 1.25
N HIS A 175 15.43 -3.71 -0.05
CA HIS A 175 14.55 -4.77 -0.57
C HIS A 175 14.89 -6.15 0.01
N LEU A 176 16.18 -6.51 0.07
CA LEU A 176 16.58 -7.77 0.69
C LEU A 176 16.21 -7.80 2.18
N TYR A 177 16.40 -6.70 2.91
CA TYR A 177 16.01 -6.60 4.31
C TYR A 177 14.49 -6.74 4.49
N GLU A 178 13.72 -6.10 3.60
CA GLU A 178 12.27 -6.14 3.57
C GLU A 178 11.73 -7.55 3.30
N SER A 179 12.39 -8.31 2.43
CA SER A 179 11.93 -9.65 2.05
C SER A 179 11.88 -10.62 3.23
N TRP A 180 12.77 -10.51 4.22
CA TRP A 180 12.83 -11.47 5.34
C TRP A 180 11.52 -11.56 6.13
N PHE A 181 10.96 -10.42 6.54
CA PHE A 181 9.73 -10.41 7.33
C PHE A 181 8.48 -10.49 6.45
N ILE A 182 8.54 -10.08 5.18
CA ILE A 182 7.44 -10.35 4.23
C ILE A 182 7.33 -11.86 3.97
N GLU A 183 8.45 -12.54 3.70
CA GLU A 183 8.47 -13.99 3.49
C GLU A 183 7.96 -14.76 4.71
N ASP A 184 8.32 -14.33 5.93
CA ASP A 184 7.78 -14.91 7.15
C ASP A 184 6.27 -14.71 7.26
N PHE A 185 5.78 -13.49 7.02
CA PHE A 185 4.35 -13.20 6.98
C PHE A 185 3.59 -14.03 5.96
N LEU A 186 4.10 -14.16 4.73
CA LEU A 186 3.46 -14.96 3.68
C LEU A 186 3.33 -16.44 4.05
N ARG A 187 4.22 -16.97 4.91
CA ARG A 187 4.11 -18.35 5.43
C ARG A 187 3.00 -18.51 6.48
N THR A 188 2.51 -17.41 7.05
CA THR A 188 1.43 -17.41 8.05
C THR A 188 0.05 -17.20 7.44
N LEU A 189 -0.02 -16.81 6.16
CA LEU A 189 -1.28 -16.72 5.42
C LEU A 189 -1.83 -18.12 5.17
#